data_AF-A0A973FW21-F1
#
_entry.id   AF-A0A973FW21-F1
#
_cell.length_a   1.000
_cell.length_b   1.000
_cell.length_c   1.000
_cell.angle_alpha   90.00
_cell.angle_beta   90.00
_cell.angle_gamma   90.00
#
_symmetry.space_group_name_H-M   'P 1'
#
loop_
_entity.id
_entity.type
_entity.pdbx_description
1 polymer ?
#
loop_
_entity_poly.entity_id
_entity_poly.type
_entity_poly.pdbx_seq_one_letter_code
_entity_poly.pdbx_strand_id
1 'polypeptide(L)'
;MIAKQVIFNLPNTISLIRLSVVPFLFILLWSPGEFWSLVLAILFVAASITDLLDGYIARKYKLVTTMGKFLDPIADKLMINTAMILMIPIGRIPAW
;
A
#
# COMPACT_ATOMS: atom_id res chain seq x y z
N MET A 1 1.14 -32.05 -9.31
CA MET A 1 0.03 -31.19 -9.78
C MET A 1 0.37 -29.76 -9.39
N ILE A 2 0.99 -28.99 -10.29
CA ILE A 2 1.37 -27.60 -10.02
C ILE A 2 0.08 -26.78 -10.11
N ALA A 3 -0.46 -26.37 -8.96
CA ALA A 3 -1.59 -25.47 -8.91
C ALA A 3 -1.20 -24.19 -9.66
N LYS A 4 -1.91 -23.89 -10.74
CA LYS A 4 -1.72 -22.68 -11.56
C LYS A 4 -1.91 -21.49 -10.63
N GLN A 5 -0.82 -20.90 -10.12
CA GLN A 5 -0.90 -19.72 -9.29
C GLN A 5 -1.41 -18.58 -10.16
N VAL A 6 -2.68 -18.24 -10.01
CA VAL A 6 -3.28 -17.12 -10.73
C VAL A 6 -2.74 -15.84 -10.10
N ILE A 7 -1.72 -15.28 -10.74
CA ILE A 7 -1.05 -14.04 -10.32
C ILE A 7 -2.01 -12.85 -10.50
N PHE A 8 -2.88 -12.88 -11.51
CA PHE A 8 -3.87 -11.85 -11.79
C PHE A 8 -5.26 -12.27 -11.32
N ASN A 9 -5.59 -11.91 -10.08
CA ASN A 9 -6.95 -11.94 -9.55
C ASN A 9 -7.32 -10.55 -9.06
N LEU A 10 -8.60 -10.21 -9.05
CA LEU A 10 -9.12 -8.90 -8.63
C LEU A 10 -8.46 -8.36 -7.34
N PRO A 11 -8.27 -9.17 -6.27
CA PRO A 11 -7.60 -8.72 -5.04
C PRO A 11 -6.09 -8.48 -5.24
N ASN A 12 -5.42 -9.34 -6.02
CA ASN A 12 -3.97 -9.25 -6.22
C ASN A 12 -3.59 -8.04 -7.08
N THR A 13 -4.45 -7.67 -8.04
CA THR A 13 -4.32 -6.44 -8.82
C THR A 13 -4.46 -5.19 -7.95
N ILE A 14 -5.37 -5.22 -6.96
CA ILE A 14 -5.54 -4.11 -6.00
C ILE A 14 -4.28 -3.96 -5.13
N SER A 15 -3.74 -5.07 -4.61
CA SER A 15 -2.45 -5.03 -3.87
C SER A 15 -1.28 -4.56 -4.75
N LEU A 16 -1.25 -4.90 -6.04
CA LEU A 16 -0.22 -4.41 -6.97
C LEU A 16 -0.34 -2.89 -7.24
N ILE A 17 -1.57 -2.40 -7.41
CA ILE A 17 -1.85 -0.97 -7.55
C ILE A 17 -1.43 -0.24 -6.26
N ARG A 18 -1.67 -0.80 -5.08
CA ARG A 18 -1.19 -0.25 -3.80
C ARG A 18 0.33 -0.14 -3.76
N LEU A 19 1.06 -1.14 -4.26
CA LEU A 19 2.52 -1.07 -4.35
C LEU A 19 2.99 0.07 -5.28
N SER A 20 2.24 0.36 -6.34
CA SER A 20 2.54 1.46 -7.27
C SER A 20 2.31 2.86 -6.67
N VAL A 21 1.58 2.97 -5.56
CA VAL A 21 1.40 4.23 -4.82
C VAL A 21 2.68 4.64 -4.07
N VAL A 22 3.53 3.68 -3.68
CA VAL A 22 4.78 3.93 -2.94
C VAL A 22 5.74 4.90 -3.66
N PRO A 23 6.05 4.75 -4.97
CA PRO A 23 6.87 5.74 -5.68
C PRO A 23 6.19 7.11 -5.83
N PHE A 24 4.85 7.17 -5.84
CA PHE A 24 4.13 8.45 -5.83
C PHE A 24 4.30 9.19 -4.50
N LEU A 25 4.35 8.48 -3.36
CA LEU A 25 4.67 9.08 -2.06
C LEU A 25 6.05 9.74 -2.08
N PHE A 26 7.04 9.08 -2.70
CA PHE A 26 8.40 9.64 -2.89
C PHE A 26 8.40 10.97 -3.66
N ILE A 27 7.62 11.06 -4.73
CA ILE A 27 7.56 12.27 -5.59
C ILE A 27 6.87 13.42 -4.85
N LEU A 28 5.76 13.17 -4.15
CA LEU A 28 5.02 14.22 -3.45
C LEU A 28 5.77 14.78 -2.23
N LEU A 29 6.59 13.96 -1.55
CA LEU A 29 7.37 14.39 -0.38
C LEU A 29 8.62 15.21 -0.76
N TRP A 30 8.99 15.26 -2.04
CA TRP A 30 10.07 16.14 -2.54
C TRP A 30 9.73 17.64 -2.46
N SER A 31 8.44 18.00 -2.47
CA SER A 31 7.97 19.40 -2.36
C SER A 31 6.87 19.52 -1.29
N PRO A 32 7.25 19.59 0.00
CA PRO A 32 6.31 19.57 1.12
C PRO A 32 5.59 20.92 1.28
N GLY A 33 4.63 21.17 0.40
CA GLY A 33 3.61 22.21 0.62
C GLY A 33 2.49 21.71 1.54
N GLU A 34 1.77 22.63 2.18
CA GLU A 34 0.58 22.29 3.00
C GLU A 34 -0.47 21.52 2.18
N PHE A 35 -0.70 21.95 0.94
CA PHE A 35 -1.60 21.28 0.00
C PHE A 35 -1.19 19.84 -0.30
N TRP A 36 0.09 19.61 -0.64
CA TRP A 36 0.61 18.29 -0.98
C TRP A 36 0.63 17.34 0.23
N SER A 37 0.88 17.89 1.43
CA SER A 37 0.81 17.13 2.68
C SER A 37 -0.62 16.62 2.96
N LEU A 38 -1.64 17.43 2.68
CA LEU A 38 -3.04 17.05 2.82
C LEU A 38 -3.45 16.00 1.78
N VAL A 39 -3.01 16.17 0.53
CA VAL A 39 -3.23 15.18 -0.55
C VAL A 39 -2.60 13.83 -0.18
N LEU A 40 -1.35 13.82 0.32
CA LEU A 40 -0.68 12.62 0.81
C LEU A 40 -1.47 11.92 1.93
N ALA A 41 -1.96 12.68 2.91
CA ALA A 41 -2.73 12.12 4.02
C ALA A 41 -4.02 11.45 3.53
N ILE A 42 -4.76 12.11 2.62
CA ILE A 42 -5.98 11.53 2.02
C ILE A 42 -5.64 10.26 1.25
N LEU A 43 -4.56 10.30 0.44
CA LEU A 43 -4.17 9.18 -0.40
C LEU A 43 -3.70 7.97 0.44
N PHE A 44 -3.01 8.22 1.55
CA PHE A 44 -2.61 7.20 2.51
C PHE A 44 -3.81 6.55 3.21
N VAL A 45 -4.79 7.35 3.64
CA VAL A 45 -6.05 6.84 4.24
C VAL A 45 -6.83 6.02 3.22
N ALA A 46 -6.97 6.51 1.98
CA ALA A 46 -7.65 5.79 0.91
C ALA A 46 -6.96 4.46 0.58
N ALA A 47 -5.63 4.44 0.52
CA ALA A 47 -4.85 3.21 0.32
C ALA A 47 -5.06 2.20 1.45
N SER A 48 -5.12 2.67 2.71
CA SER A 48 -5.38 1.82 3.88
C SER A 48 -6.78 1.22 3.88
N ILE A 49 -7.80 2.01 3.49
CA ILE A 49 -9.18 1.49 3.34
C ILE A 49 -9.27 0.45 2.22
N THR A 50 -8.50 0.65 1.15
CA THR A 50 -8.49 -0.26 0.00
C THR A 50 -7.98 -1.67 0.39
N ASP A 51 -7.01 -1.78 1.31
CA ASP A 51 -6.47 -3.05 1.88
C ASP A 51 -7.47 -3.83 2.75
N LEU A 52 -8.43 -3.12 3.36
CA LEU A 52 -9.52 -3.77 4.08
C LEU A 52 -10.55 -4.33 3.11
N LEU A 53 -10.76 -3.65 1.98
CA LEU A 53 -11.78 -3.95 0.99
C LEU A 53 -11.40 -5.14 0.09
N ASP A 54 -10.18 -5.18 -0.44
CA ASP A 54 -9.64 -6.31 -1.19
C ASP A 54 -9.53 -7.59 -0.32
N GLY A 55 -9.10 -7.46 0.94
CA GLY A 55 -9.11 -8.56 1.91
C GLY A 55 -10.52 -9.06 2.24
N TYR A 56 -11.51 -8.15 2.35
CA TYR A 56 -12.92 -8.51 2.53
C TYR A 56 -13.50 -9.22 1.30
N ILE A 57 -13.23 -8.72 0.10
CA ILE A 57 -13.66 -9.33 -1.17
C ILE A 57 -13.02 -10.71 -1.36
N ALA A 58 -11.73 -10.86 -1.11
CA ALA A 58 -11.03 -12.14 -1.20
C ALA A 58 -11.66 -13.21 -0.29
N ARG A 59 -12.01 -12.84 0.95
CA ARG A 59 -12.72 -13.71 1.90
C ARG A 59 -14.13 -14.04 1.45
N LYS A 60 -14.90 -13.04 0.99
CA LYS A 60 -16.30 -13.18 0.58
C LYS A 60 -16.45 -14.10 -0.64
N TYR A 61 -15.54 -14.00 -1.61
CA TYR A 61 -15.58 -14.80 -2.84
C TYR A 61 -14.73 -16.08 -2.80
N LYS A 62 -14.13 -16.43 -1.64
CA LYS A 62 -13.20 -17.56 -1.48
C LYS A 62 -12.02 -17.54 -2.48
N LEU A 63 -11.62 -16.34 -2.93
CA LEU A 63 -10.51 -16.11 -3.86
C LEU A 63 -9.17 -15.92 -3.12
N VAL A 64 -9.06 -16.51 -1.93
CA VAL A 64 -7.88 -16.38 -1.09
C VAL A 64 -6.75 -17.22 -1.67
N THR A 65 -5.67 -16.57 -2.10
CA THR A 65 -4.48 -17.25 -2.63
C THR A 65 -3.33 -17.20 -1.62
N THR A 66 -2.42 -18.19 -1.69
CA THR A 66 -1.21 -18.23 -0.87
C THR A 66 -0.30 -17.02 -1.15
N MET A 67 -0.29 -16.55 -2.41
CA MET A 67 0.47 -15.38 -2.82
C MET A 67 -0.09 -14.08 -2.25
N GLY A 68 -1.42 -13.90 -2.28
CA GLY A 68 -2.06 -12.71 -1.69
C GLY A 68 -1.78 -12.59 -0.19
N LYS A 69 -1.92 -13.70 0.55
CA LYS A 69 -1.56 -13.74 1.98
C LYS A 69 -0.10 -13.38 2.27
N PHE A 70 0.80 -13.62 1.33
CA PHE A 70 2.21 -13.26 1.46
C PHE A 70 2.46 -11.80 1.08
N LEU A 71 1.81 -11.31 0.02
CA LEU A 71 1.95 -9.94 -0.46
C LEU A 71 1.33 -8.90 0.47
N ASP A 72 0.17 -9.19 1.09
CA ASP A 72 -0.53 -8.24 1.96
C ASP A 72 0.34 -7.70 3.11
N PRO A 73 0.96 -8.55 3.98
CA PRO A 73 1.82 -8.04 5.06
C PRO A 73 3.13 -7.41 4.56
N ILE A 74 3.59 -7.75 3.35
CA ILE A 74 4.77 -7.11 2.73
C ILE A 74 4.42 -5.71 2.25
N ALA A 75 3.30 -5.56 1.54
CA ALA A 75 2.82 -4.29 1.05
C ALA A 75 2.51 -3.34 2.21
N ASP A 76 1.87 -3.84 3.27
CA ASP A 76 1.54 -3.06 4.47
C ASP A 76 2.81 -2.53 5.17
N LYS A 77 3.78 -3.41 5.43
CA LYS A 77 5.06 -3.01 6.02
C LYS A 77 5.84 -2.06 5.13
N LEU A 78 5.89 -2.28 3.82
CA LEU A 78 6.58 -1.37 2.91
C LEU A 78 5.93 0.01 2.91
N MET A 79 4.61 0.08 2.81
CA MET A 79 3.88 1.35 2.75
C MET A 79 4.10 2.18 4.02
N ILE A 80 3.97 1.58 5.20
CA ILE A 80 4.16 2.27 6.49
C ILE A 80 5.62 2.68 6.68
N ASN A 81 6.58 1.79 6.46
CA ASN A 81 8.00 2.11 6.65
C ASN A 81 8.46 3.18 5.65
N THR A 82 8.04 3.12 4.38
CA THR A 82 8.37 4.16 3.41
C THR A 82 7.77 5.51 3.80
N ALA A 83 6.51 5.55 4.24
CA ALA A 83 5.91 6.79 4.73
C ALA A 83 6.69 7.38 5.91
N MET A 84 7.08 6.54 6.90
CA MET A 84 7.86 6.98 8.05
C MET A 84 9.24 7.52 7.66
N ILE A 85 9.99 6.79 6.82
CA ILE A 85 11.33 7.19 6.37
C ILE A 85 11.28 8.53 5.61
N LEU A 86 10.26 8.74 4.77
CA LEU A 86 10.13 9.97 3.98
C LEU A 86 9.70 11.18 4.83
N MET A 87 9.15 10.97 6.02
CA MET A 87 8.81 12.05 6.96
C MET A 87 10.01 12.55 7.78
N ILE A 88 11.09 11.77 7.86
CA ILE A 88 12.35 12.14 8.55
C ILE A 88 12.98 13.41 7.94
N PRO A 89 13.28 13.50 6.62
CA PRO A 89 13.93 14.67 6.04
C PRO A 89 13.09 15.95 6.12
N ILE A 90 11.78 15.85 6.29
CA ILE A 90 10.84 16.98 6.43
C ILE A 90 10.70 17.40 7.90
N GLY A 91 11.41 16.74 8.82
CA GLY A 91 11.40 17.05 10.24
C GLY A 91 10.08 16.72 10.96
N ARG A 92 9.25 15.84 10.37
CA ARG A 92 7.95 15.45 10.93
C ARG A 92 8.05 14.26 11.88
N ILE A 93 9.04 13.39 11.69
CA ILE A 93 9.31 12.23 12.55
C ILE A 93 10.80 12.21 12.90
N PRO A 94 11.18 11.98 14.17
CA PRO A 94 12.58 11.79 14.55
C PRO A 94 13.15 10.49 13.98
N ALA A 95 14.45 10.49 13.64
CA ALA A 95 15.14 9.30 13.13
C ALA A 95 15.53 8.27 14.20
N TRP A 96 15.18 8.50 15.47
CA TRP A 96 15.63 7.75 16.64
C TRP A 96 14.47 7.11 17.41
#